data_AF-A0A1F4FI77-F1
#
_entry.id   AF-A0A1F4FI77-F1
#
_cell.length_a   1.000
_cell.length_b   1.000
_cell.length_c   1.000
_cell.angle_alpha   90.00
_cell.angle_beta   90.00
_cell.angle_gamma   90.00
#
_symmetry.space_group_name_H-M   'P 1'
#
loop_
_entity.id
_entity.type
_entity.pdbx_description
1 polymer ?
#
loop_
_entity_poly.entity_id
_entity_poly.type
_entity_poly.pdbx_seq_one_letter_code
_entity_poly.pdbx_strand_id
1 'polypeptide(L)'
;MHRTQLLLPRDLHRRAAEAASARRMSLGGLVREALGDYLARSGSVQPSAEAIDEVLLAEPFDDPDPDPELSSNVDHYLYGAPRRPRRRR
;
A
#
# COMPACT_ATOMS: atom_id res chain seq x y z
N MET A 1 10.78 1.51 -7.55
CA MET A 1 9.41 1.74 -7.03
C MET A 1 9.18 0.74 -5.91
N HIS A 2 8.65 1.18 -4.77
CA HIS A 2 8.23 0.31 -3.68
C HIS A 2 6.71 0.12 -3.74
N ARG A 3 6.23 -1.10 -3.52
CA ARG A 3 4.79 -1.42 -3.45
C ARG A 3 4.35 -1.28 -2.00
N THR A 4 3.47 -0.33 -1.73
CA THR A 4 2.87 -0.14 -0.40
C THR A 4 1.40 -0.54 -0.47
N GLN A 5 0.95 -1.38 0.45
CA GLN A 5 -0.46 -1.69 0.67
C GLN A 5 -0.95 -0.86 1.85
N LEU A 6 -2.12 -0.23 1.71
CA LEU A 6 -2.70 0.64 2.72
C LEU A 6 -4.11 0.15 3.03
N LEU A 7 -4.40 -0.07 4.31
CA LEU A 7 -5.76 -0.26 4.77
C LEU A 7 -6.40 1.11 4.97
N LEU A 8 -7.52 1.35 4.30
CA LEU A 8 -8.25 2.62 4.38
C LEU A 8 -9.64 2.40 4.98
N PRO A 9 -10.16 3.38 5.74
CA PRO A 9 -11.57 3.40 6.07
C PRO A 9 -12.43 3.27 4.81
N ARG A 10 -13.46 2.42 4.86
CA ARG A 10 -14.29 2.10 3.69
C ARG A 10 -14.85 3.34 2.99
N ASP A 11 -15.28 4.33 3.77
CA ASP A 11 -15.80 5.59 3.21
C ASP A 11 -14.73 6.39 2.46
N LEU A 12 -13.51 6.47 3.01
CA LEU A 12 -12.40 7.16 2.38
C LEU A 12 -12.02 6.49 1.05
N HIS A 13 -11.92 5.16 1.05
CA HIS A 13 -11.64 4.40 -0.16
C HIS A 13 -12.70 4.66 -1.26
N ARG A 14 -13.99 4.67 -0.88
CA ARG A 14 -15.09 4.96 -1.82
C ARG A 14 -14.97 6.36 -2.41
N ARG A 15 -14.83 7.39 -1.57
CA ARG A 15 -14.73 8.79 -2.03
C ARG A 15 -13.50 9.00 -2.92
N ALA A 16 -12.37 8.39 -2.57
CA ALA A 16 -11.16 8.45 -3.39
C ALA A 16 -11.35 7.76 -4.76
N ALA A 17 -12.03 6.61 -4.79
CA ALA A 17 -12.32 5.91 -6.05
C ALA A 17 -13.25 6.72 -6.96
N GLU A 18 -14.27 7.36 -6.40
CA GLU A 18 -15.18 8.26 -7.14
C GLU A 18 -14.42 9.46 -7.71
N ALA A 19 -13.56 10.10 -6.91
CA ALA A 19 -12.74 11.23 -7.35
C ALA A 19 -11.75 10.83 -8.47
N ALA A 20 -11.13 9.65 -8.35
CA ALA A 20 -10.23 9.14 -9.38
C ALA A 20 -10.98 8.87 -10.69
N SER A 21 -12.19 8.29 -10.61
CA SER A 21 -13.06 8.03 -11.76
C SER A 21 -13.48 9.33 -12.46
N ALA A 22 -13.92 10.33 -11.71
CA ALA A 22 -14.30 11.64 -12.24
C ALA A 22 -13.15 12.32 -13.00
N ARG A 23 -11.90 12.11 -12.55
CA ARG A 23 -10.67 12.62 -13.15
C ARG A 23 -10.07 11.70 -14.23
N ARG A 24 -10.75 10.60 -14.59
CA ARG A 24 -10.28 9.60 -15.56
C ARG A 24 -8.89 9.04 -15.26
N MET A 25 -8.58 8.81 -13.99
CA MET A 25 -7.31 8.24 -13.53
C MET A 25 -7.53 7.03 -12.63
N SER A 26 -6.46 6.24 -12.44
CA SER A 26 -6.49 5.15 -11.46
C SER A 26 -6.46 5.69 -10.02
N LEU A 27 -7.03 4.93 -9.07
CA LEU A 27 -6.96 5.27 -7.65
C LEU A 27 -5.50 5.45 -7.17
N GLY A 28 -4.59 4.57 -7.61
CA GLY A 28 -3.16 4.72 -7.31
C GLY A 28 -2.52 5.96 -7.94
N GLY A 29 -3.03 6.43 -9.08
CA GLY A 29 -2.63 7.71 -9.67
C GLY A 29 -3.04 8.89 -8.79
N LEU A 30 -4.30 8.90 -8.34
CA LEU A 30 -4.82 9.92 -7.44
C LEU A 30 -4.04 9.96 -6.11
N VAL A 31 -3.74 8.80 -5.52
CA VAL A 31 -2.96 8.71 -4.28
C VAL A 31 -1.55 9.27 -4.47
N ARG A 32 -0.88 8.97 -5.59
CA ARG A 32 0.45 9.52 -5.88
C ARG A 32 0.43 11.04 -6.05
N GLU A 33 -0.55 11.58 -6.78
CA GLU A 33 -0.72 13.03 -6.95
C GLU A 33 -0.94 13.71 -5.60
N ALA A 34 -1.87 13.19 -4.80
CA ALA A 34 -2.20 13.76 -3.49
C ALA A 34 -1.01 13.73 -2.52
N LEU A 35 -0.22 12.64 -2.51
CA LEU A 35 0.99 12.54 -1.70
C LEU A 35 2.08 13.50 -2.18
N GLY A 36 2.28 13.61 -3.50
CA GLY A 36 3.25 14.56 -4.08
C GLY A 36 2.89 16.01 -3.72
N ASP A 37 1.62 16.38 -3.88
CA ASP A 37 1.09 17.69 -3.53
C ASP A 37 1.22 17.99 -2.04
N TYR A 38 0.94 17.01 -1.18
CA TYR A 38 1.10 17.15 0.26
C TYR A 38 2.56 17.41 0.62
N LEU A 39 3.49 16.59 0.11
CA LEU A 39 4.92 16.71 0.38
C LEU A 39 5.51 18.03 -0.15
N ALA A 40 5.07 18.47 -1.33
CA ALA A 40 5.48 19.76 -1.89
C ALA A 40 5.03 20.94 -1.01
N ARG A 41 3.84 20.86 -0.40
CA ARG A 41 3.33 21.89 0.53
C ARG A 41 3.96 21.82 1.91
N SER A 42 4.22 20.62 2.42
CA SER A 42 4.77 20.42 3.77
C SER A 42 6.27 20.74 3.86
N GLY A 43 6.94 20.98 2.73
CA GLY A 43 8.39 21.08 2.66
C GLY A 43 9.06 19.72 2.84
N SER A 44 10.37 19.66 2.64
CA SER A 44 11.16 18.45 2.92
C SER A 44 11.08 18.12 4.40
N VAL A 45 10.17 17.20 4.77
CA VAL A 45 10.14 16.59 6.10
C VAL A 45 11.35 15.67 6.15
N GLN A 46 12.50 16.20 6.58
CA GLN A 46 13.56 15.36 7.10
C GLN A 46 12.93 14.63 8.30
N PRO A 47 12.78 13.30 8.25
CA PRO A 47 12.30 12.58 9.42
C PRO A 47 13.25 12.93 10.57
N SER A 48 12.71 13.38 11.70
CA SER A 48 13.55 13.53 12.89
C SER A 48 14.11 12.16 13.25
N ALA A 49 15.32 12.13 13.79
CA ALA A 49 15.92 10.89 14.28
C ALA A 49 14.96 10.15 15.25
N GLU A 50 14.22 10.93 16.04
CA GLU A 50 13.19 10.45 16.97
C GLU A 50 12.04 9.70 16.28
N ALA A 51 11.58 10.14 15.09
CA ALA A 51 10.51 9.46 14.36
C ALA A 51 10.98 8.14 13.72
N ILE A 52 12.27 8.04 13.38
CA ILE A 52 12.88 6.79 12.91
C ILE A 52 12.97 5.81 14.07
N ASP A 53 13.45 6.27 15.22
CA ASP A 53 13.56 5.47 16.44
C ASP A 53 12.19 5.00 16.93
N GLU A 54 11.15 5.85 16.87
CA GLU A 54 9.78 5.47 17.25
C GLU A 54 9.22 4.32 16.39
N VAL A 55 9.49 4.32 15.07
CA VAL A 55 9.06 3.23 14.19
C VAL A 55 9.87 1.95 14.41
N LEU A 56 11.18 2.07 14.67
CA LEU A 56 12.06 0.93 14.88
C LEU A 56 11.92 0.32 16.28
N LEU A 57 11.50 1.11 17.26
CA LEU A 57 11.29 0.71 18.65
C LEU A 57 9.83 0.48 19.00
N ALA A 58 8.90 0.72 18.06
CA ALA A 58 7.50 0.35 18.24
C ALA A 58 7.43 -1.14 18.55
N GLU A 59 6.67 -1.49 19.60
CA GLU A 59 6.42 -2.89 19.92
C GLU A 59 5.87 -3.59 18.67
N PRO A 60 6.35 -4.81 18.36
CA PRO A 60 5.77 -5.60 17.29
C PRO A 60 4.26 -5.60 17.49
N PHE A 61 3.50 -5.37 16.41
CA PHE A 61 2.08 -5.66 16.43
C PHE A 61 1.88 -7.06 17.05
N ASP A 62 0.81 -7.26 17.82
CA ASP A 62 0.36 -8.60 18.22
C ASP A 62 0.05 -9.39 16.94
N ASP A 63 1.12 -9.93 16.34
CA ASP A 63 1.06 -10.67 15.11
C ASP A 63 0.63 -12.07 15.53
N PRO A 64 -0.53 -12.57 15.06
CA PRO A 64 -0.83 -13.99 15.21
C PRO A 64 0.33 -14.81 14.63
N ASP A 65 0.60 -15.98 15.21
CA ASP A 65 1.74 -16.85 14.84
C ASP A 65 2.05 -16.77 13.33
N PRO A 66 3.28 -16.36 12.96
CA PRO A 66 3.58 -16.05 11.57
C PRO A 66 3.36 -17.28 10.71
N ASP A 67 2.57 -17.14 9.65
CA ASP A 67 2.32 -18.21 8.70
C ASP A 67 3.67 -18.71 8.14
N PRO A 68 4.10 -19.95 8.44
CA PRO A 68 5.41 -20.45 8.05
C PRO A 68 5.57 -20.53 6.52
N GLU A 69 4.45 -20.57 5.78
CA GLU A 69 4.45 -20.61 4.33
C GLU A 69 4.62 -19.23 3.69
N LEU A 70 4.48 -18.14 4.44
CA LEU A 70 4.53 -16.77 3.92
C LEU A 70 5.83 -16.48 3.15
N SER A 71 6.96 -16.92 3.70
CA SER A 71 8.29 -16.73 3.10
C SER A 71 8.52 -17.52 1.82
N SER A 72 7.83 -18.66 1.69
CA SER A 72 8.00 -19.61 0.60
C SER A 72 6.98 -19.42 -0.53
N ASN A 73 5.83 -18.81 -0.21
CA ASN A 73 4.69 -18.62 -1.10
C ASN A 73 4.39 -17.15 -1.37
N VAL A 74 5.41 -16.28 -1.34
CA VAL A 74 5.29 -14.82 -1.54
C VAL A 74 4.42 -14.46 -2.75
N ASP A 75 4.60 -15.15 -3.87
CA ASP A 75 3.83 -14.88 -5.10
C ASP A 75 2.33 -15.20 -4.95
N HIS A 76 2.00 -16.27 -4.24
CA HIS A 76 0.61 -16.65 -3.95
C HIS A 76 -0.10 -15.57 -3.14
N TYR A 77 0.54 -15.09 -2.07
CA TYR A 77 -0.03 -14.07 -1.19
C TYR A 77 -0.08 -12.68 -1.86
N LEU A 78 0.89 -12.34 -2.70
CA LEU A 78 0.97 -10.99 -3.32
C LEU A 78 0.24 -10.84 -4.66
N TYR A 79 0.00 -11.94 -5.39
CA TYR A 79 -0.56 -11.91 -6.74
C TYR A 79 -1.77 -12.84 -6.93
N GLY A 80 -2.11 -13.66 -5.93
CA GLY A 80 -3.12 -14.72 -6.05
C GLY A 80 -2.64 -15.89 -6.91
N ALA A 81 -3.36 -17.03 -6.86
CA ALA A 81 -2.98 -18.25 -7.57
C ALA A 81 -2.68 -17.99 -9.08
N PRO A 82 -1.66 -18.64 -9.65
CA PRO A 82 -1.24 -18.41 -11.04
C PRO A 82 -2.43 -18.60 -11.99
N ARG A 83 -2.64 -17.63 -12.89
CA ARG A 83 -3.70 -17.70 -13.91
C ARG A 83 -3.53 -19.00 -14.69
N ARG A 84 -4.49 -19.92 -14.59
CA ARG A 84 -4.49 -21.19 -15.34
C ARG A 84 -4.16 -20.92 -16.82
N PRO A 85 -3.20 -21.65 -17.42
CA PRO A 85 -2.90 -21.48 -18.83
C PRO A 85 -4.15 -21.80 -19.64
N ARG A 86 -4.61 -20.84 -20.47
CA ARG A 86 -5.70 -21.07 -21.42
C ARG A 86 -5.22 -22.11 -22.41
N ARG A 87 -5.73 -23.34 -22.27
CA ARG A 87 -5.55 -24.42 -23.24
C ARG A 87 -6.21 -23.97 -24.56
N ARG A 88 -5.42 -23.54 -25.54
CA ARG A 88 -5.90 -23.34 -26.92
C ARG A 88 -6.28 -24.71 -27.46
N ARG A 89 -7.57 -24.89 -27.75
CA ARG A 89 -8.05 -25.93 -28.68
C ARG A 89 -7.81 -25.44 -30.10
#